data_AF-A0A1G7ZFC9-F1
#
_entry.id   AF-A0A1G7ZFC9-F1
#
_cell.length_a   1.000
_cell.length_b   1.000
_cell.length_c   1.000
_cell.angle_alpha   90.00
_cell.angle_beta   90.00
_cell.angle_gamma   90.00
#
_symmetry.space_group_name_H-M   'P 1'
#
loop_
_entity.id
_entity.type
_entity.pdbx_description
1 polymer ?
#
loop_
_entity_poly.entity_id
_entity_poly.type
_entity_poly.pdbx_seq_one_letter_code
_entity_poly.pdbx_strand_id
1 'polypeptide(L)'
;MTDPRWVRESGEVVYDGFTRIRRDVYRMPDGARADWDVLDQGDTIAVIAFTPHGTVVLFDQFRVGPQRVIAEIPGGAVDPGESPREAGVRELREETGYRAGIVVEAGSEWSGANSTRRQHVLIAADCVPEGPPEWDELEHGTVREVPDAAFFAHLLSGELSDAGVALRGLTVFARDANVDVGLEPLQRRVRAMLSGDAPAAGGADDLGRRIDDVWAAADEEKPDELRAAMSGALAGTPGSDPRALFERASVEDFLGEEAAAIPLYRAALAAGLESPYETQARIQLASSLRNVGDASGAIAILRDVPPTDPLAGAAAGFRALALYDDDKAVRALRTALAALADGIPLYGRALRAYAAEVRSRPRIRVISVAVVMRDGFILGELYPATTVRPAFLRAPGGGVEPGETAEAAVRRELAEELGATVTESRLLGVIENIFDNEGRPGHEIAYLFAVSSPELDALSVDERIQVLDGETSVGWYRLDDLHPDAFPFYPPGALDLAHGQG
;
A
#
# COMPACT_ATOMS: atom_id res chain seq x y z
N MET A 1 -45.49 -10.81 -26.56
CA MET A 1 -46.83 -11.24 -27.05
C MET A 1 -46.75 -12.71 -27.40
N THR A 2 -47.64 -13.55 -26.86
CA THR A 2 -47.75 -14.97 -27.25
C THR A 2 -48.32 -15.06 -28.67
N ASP A 3 -47.73 -15.88 -29.53
CA ASP A 3 -48.34 -16.20 -30.83
C ASP A 3 -49.52 -17.16 -30.56
N PRO A 4 -50.79 -16.73 -30.75
CA PRO A 4 -51.95 -17.56 -30.42
C PRO A 4 -52.04 -18.84 -31.26
N ARG A 5 -51.19 -18.99 -32.28
CA ARG A 5 -51.11 -20.19 -33.13
C ARG A 5 -50.27 -21.31 -32.53
N TRP A 6 -49.44 -21.02 -31.53
CA TRP A 6 -48.70 -22.03 -30.75
C TRP A 6 -49.42 -22.27 -29.43
N VAL A 7 -50.03 -23.44 -29.27
CA VAL A 7 -50.80 -23.77 -28.07
C VAL A 7 -50.07 -24.87 -27.31
N ARG A 8 -49.60 -24.57 -26.10
CA ARG A 8 -49.10 -25.58 -25.17
C ARG A 8 -50.29 -26.42 -24.69
N GLU A 9 -50.30 -27.70 -25.03
CA GLU A 9 -51.40 -28.62 -24.69
C GLU A 9 -51.15 -29.35 -23.36
N SER A 10 -49.89 -29.69 -23.07
CA SER A 10 -49.47 -30.32 -21.82
C SER A 10 -48.01 -29.99 -21.51
N GLY A 11 -47.59 -30.28 -20.28
CA GLY A 11 -46.18 -30.36 -19.94
C GLY A 11 -45.93 -31.07 -18.63
N GLU A 12 -44.80 -31.73 -18.53
CA GLU A 12 -44.37 -32.49 -17.36
C GLU A 12 -42.91 -32.21 -17.02
N VAL A 13 -42.54 -32.30 -15.74
CA VAL A 13 -41.13 -32.22 -15.32
C VAL A 13 -40.51 -33.60 -15.54
N VAL A 14 -39.52 -33.67 -16.42
CA VAL A 14 -38.82 -34.91 -16.77
C VAL A 14 -37.50 -35.07 -16.03
N TYR A 15 -36.95 -33.98 -15.51
CA TYR A 15 -35.75 -33.97 -14.66
C TYR A 15 -35.81 -32.78 -13.69
N ASP A 16 -35.47 -33.01 -12.43
CA ASP A 16 -35.45 -31.99 -11.37
C ASP A 16 -34.20 -32.18 -10.49
N GLY A 17 -33.09 -31.59 -10.92
CA GLY A 17 -31.80 -31.59 -10.21
C GLY A 17 -31.24 -30.18 -10.09
N PHE A 18 -29.92 -29.99 -10.27
CA PHE A 18 -29.30 -28.65 -10.32
C PHE A 18 -29.89 -27.76 -11.44
N THR A 19 -30.45 -28.40 -12.48
CA THR A 19 -31.31 -27.75 -13.46
C THR A 19 -32.62 -28.52 -13.56
N ARG A 20 -33.73 -27.81 -13.73
CA ARG A 20 -35.04 -28.40 -13.98
C ARG A 20 -35.35 -28.41 -15.48
N ILE A 21 -35.79 -29.55 -15.98
CA ILE A 21 -36.17 -29.74 -17.39
C ILE A 21 -37.63 -30.19 -17.45
N ARG A 22 -38.42 -29.47 -18.25
CA ARG A 22 -39.79 -29.82 -18.61
C ARG A 22 -39.85 -30.35 -20.02
N ARG A 23 -40.76 -31.29 -20.27
CA ARG A 23 -41.18 -31.68 -21.62
C ARG A 23 -42.56 -31.10 -21.89
N ASP A 24 -42.62 -30.13 -22.80
CA ASP A 24 -43.86 -29.44 -23.15
C ASP A 24 -44.34 -29.85 -24.54
N VAL A 25 -45.62 -30.24 -24.66
CA VAL A 25 -46.24 -30.59 -25.94
C VAL A 25 -46.95 -29.37 -26.51
N TYR A 26 -46.57 -28.99 -27.73
CA TYR A 26 -47.18 -27.89 -28.47
C TYR A 26 -47.95 -28.39 -29.68
N ARG A 27 -49.11 -27.77 -29.91
CA ARG A 27 -49.76 -27.76 -31.22
C ARG A 27 -49.24 -26.56 -32.01
N MET A 28 -48.65 -26.85 -33.17
CA MET A 28 -48.05 -25.88 -34.08
C MET A 28 -49.11 -25.25 -35.02
N PRO A 29 -48.77 -24.14 -35.73
CA PRO A 29 -49.73 -23.44 -36.58
C PRO A 29 -50.35 -24.27 -37.72
N ASP A 30 -49.67 -25.32 -38.18
CA ASP A 30 -50.14 -26.27 -39.20
C ASP A 30 -51.00 -27.41 -38.61
N GLY A 31 -51.21 -27.41 -37.29
CA GLY A 31 -51.93 -28.43 -36.55
C GLY A 31 -51.10 -29.64 -36.13
N ALA A 32 -49.82 -29.72 -36.54
CA ALA A 32 -48.93 -30.78 -36.10
C ALA A 32 -48.58 -30.63 -34.61
N ARG A 33 -48.18 -31.75 -34.01
CA ARG A 33 -47.85 -31.84 -32.58
C ARG A 33 -46.40 -32.25 -32.42
N ALA A 34 -45.69 -31.58 -31.52
CA ALA A 34 -44.32 -31.89 -31.15
C ALA A 34 -44.09 -31.58 -29.67
N ASP A 35 -43.25 -32.38 -29.02
CA ASP A 35 -42.72 -32.11 -27.70
C ASP A 35 -41.38 -31.40 -27.77
N TRP A 36 -41.13 -30.55 -26.77
CA TRP A 36 -39.90 -29.77 -26.64
C TRP A 36 -39.39 -29.87 -25.20
N ASP A 37 -38.08 -30.08 -25.06
CA ASP A 37 -37.41 -30.02 -23.76
C ASP A 37 -37.09 -28.54 -23.44
N VAL A 38 -37.70 -28.05 -22.36
CA VAL A 38 -37.62 -26.67 -21.88
C VAL A 38 -36.81 -26.62 -20.58
N LEU A 39 -35.75 -25.81 -20.55
CA LEU A 39 -34.98 -25.50 -19.36
C LEU A 39 -35.79 -24.52 -18.50
N ASP A 40 -36.35 -25.02 -17.40
CA ASP A 40 -37.21 -24.26 -16.48
C ASP A 40 -36.33 -23.69 -15.36
N GLN A 41 -35.77 -22.52 -15.60
CA GLN A 41 -34.76 -21.88 -14.76
C GLN A 41 -35.17 -20.45 -14.39
N GLY A 42 -34.80 -20.03 -13.17
CA GLY A 42 -34.92 -18.64 -12.72
C GLY A 42 -33.94 -17.70 -13.40
N ASP A 43 -34.17 -16.40 -13.28
CA ASP A 43 -33.34 -15.35 -13.87
C ASP A 43 -31.95 -15.27 -13.24
N THR A 44 -30.99 -14.70 -13.98
CA THR A 44 -29.63 -14.42 -13.49
C THR A 44 -29.24 -12.98 -13.79
N ILE A 45 -28.24 -12.48 -13.08
CA ILE A 45 -27.66 -11.14 -13.25
C ILE A 45 -26.16 -11.26 -13.45
N ALA A 46 -25.58 -10.44 -14.33
CA ALA A 46 -24.15 -10.28 -14.48
C ALA A 46 -23.77 -8.80 -14.33
N VAL A 47 -22.60 -8.51 -13.77
CA VAL A 47 -22.18 -7.15 -13.42
C VAL A 47 -20.84 -6.83 -14.06
N ILE A 48 -20.83 -5.87 -14.98
CA ILE A 48 -19.58 -5.33 -15.51
C ILE A 48 -19.10 -4.23 -14.56
N ALA A 49 -18.18 -4.60 -13.67
CA ALA A 49 -17.68 -3.75 -12.59
C ALA A 49 -16.42 -2.99 -13.00
N PHE A 50 -16.58 -1.69 -13.29
CA PHE A 50 -15.50 -0.79 -13.65
C PHE A 50 -14.92 -0.10 -12.44
N THR A 51 -13.60 -0.19 -12.27
CA THR A 51 -12.87 0.52 -11.21
C THR A 51 -12.52 1.95 -11.66
N PRO A 52 -12.21 2.85 -10.70
CA PRO A 52 -11.64 4.16 -10.99
C PRO A 52 -10.28 4.11 -11.72
N HIS A 53 -9.57 2.97 -11.67
CA HIS A 53 -8.19 2.81 -12.16
C HIS A 53 -8.10 2.34 -13.62
N GLY A 54 -9.21 2.32 -14.36
CA GLY A 54 -9.15 1.87 -15.76
C GLY A 54 -9.17 0.35 -15.94
N THR A 55 -9.60 -0.39 -14.92
CA THR A 55 -9.73 -1.84 -14.95
C THR A 55 -11.19 -2.31 -14.76
N VAL A 56 -11.41 -3.60 -14.99
CA VAL A 56 -12.67 -4.33 -14.82
C VAL A 56 -12.42 -5.51 -13.89
N VAL A 57 -13.31 -5.71 -12.91
CA VAL A 57 -13.23 -6.83 -11.95
C VAL A 57 -13.74 -8.11 -12.59
N LEU A 58 -12.96 -9.19 -12.47
CA LEU A 58 -13.30 -10.54 -12.89
C LEU A 58 -13.21 -11.50 -11.70
N PHE A 59 -13.98 -12.59 -11.81
CA PHE A 59 -13.98 -13.71 -10.90
C PHE A 59 -13.60 -14.99 -11.65
N ASP A 60 -12.42 -15.53 -11.32
CA ASP A 60 -11.91 -16.77 -11.89
C ASP A 60 -12.45 -17.96 -11.10
N GLN A 61 -13.39 -18.72 -11.67
CA GLN A 61 -14.04 -19.84 -11.01
C GLN A 61 -13.95 -21.13 -11.84
N PHE A 62 -13.80 -22.27 -11.17
CA PHE A 62 -13.89 -23.58 -11.84
C PHE A 62 -15.34 -23.86 -12.26
N ARG A 63 -15.59 -23.94 -13.57
CA ARG A 63 -16.90 -24.29 -14.11
C ARG A 63 -16.95 -25.77 -14.50
N VAL A 64 -17.85 -26.52 -13.87
CA VAL A 64 -17.96 -27.99 -14.01
C VAL A 64 -18.31 -28.45 -15.41
N GLY A 65 -19.07 -27.66 -16.19
CA GLY A 65 -19.42 -27.97 -17.57
C GLY A 65 -18.20 -28.05 -18.50
N PRO A 66 -17.42 -26.96 -18.62
CA PRO A 66 -16.18 -26.93 -19.40
C PRO A 66 -14.98 -27.56 -18.68
N GLN A 67 -15.11 -27.95 -17.40
CA GLN A 67 -14.08 -28.60 -16.58
C GLN A 67 -12.77 -27.82 -16.49
N ARG A 68 -12.86 -26.49 -16.40
CA ARG A 68 -11.70 -25.61 -16.27
C ARG A 68 -12.07 -24.36 -15.48
N VAL A 69 -11.05 -23.65 -15.03
CA VAL A 69 -11.21 -22.29 -14.54
C VAL A 69 -11.52 -21.37 -15.72
N ILE A 70 -12.57 -20.57 -15.57
CA ILE A 70 -12.99 -19.55 -16.51
C ILE A 70 -13.05 -18.23 -15.75
N ALA A 71 -12.55 -17.17 -16.39
CA ALA A 71 -12.59 -15.83 -15.87
C ALA A 71 -13.87 -15.15 -16.30
N GLU A 72 -14.80 -14.93 -15.38
CA GLU A 72 -16.13 -14.40 -15.68
C GLU A 72 -16.34 -13.03 -15.02
N ILE A 73 -17.36 -12.31 -15.46
CA ILE A 73 -17.80 -11.14 -14.71
C ILE A 73 -18.63 -11.61 -13.50
N PRO A 74 -18.58 -10.90 -12.38
CA PRO A 74 -19.34 -11.31 -11.20
C PRO A 74 -20.84 -11.30 -11.47
N GLY A 75 -21.56 -12.25 -10.89
CA GLY A 75 -22.99 -12.41 -11.10
C GLY A 75 -23.53 -13.79 -10.73
N GLY A 76 -24.81 -13.83 -10.40
CA GLY A 76 -25.46 -15.03 -9.90
C GLY A 76 -26.96 -15.07 -10.16
N ALA A 77 -27.67 -15.84 -9.35
CA ALA A 77 -29.11 -16.02 -9.46
C ALA A 77 -29.87 -14.80 -8.92
N VAL A 78 -31.01 -14.49 -9.52
CA VAL A 78 -31.96 -13.52 -8.96
C VAL A 78 -32.94 -14.28 -8.06
N ASP A 79 -32.91 -13.99 -6.76
CA ASP A 79 -33.73 -14.71 -5.79
C ASP A 79 -35.23 -14.35 -5.88
N PRO A 80 -36.13 -15.23 -5.44
CA PRO A 80 -37.56 -14.95 -5.43
C PRO A 80 -37.91 -13.69 -4.61
N GLY A 81 -38.39 -12.65 -5.30
CA GLY A 81 -38.76 -11.37 -4.70
C GLY A 81 -37.64 -10.32 -4.69
N GLU A 82 -36.44 -10.68 -5.14
CA GLU A 82 -35.31 -9.78 -5.35
C GLU A 82 -35.38 -9.14 -6.74
N SER A 83 -35.02 -7.87 -6.87
CA SER A 83 -34.84 -7.25 -8.18
C SER A 83 -33.48 -7.62 -8.78
N PRO A 84 -33.32 -7.69 -10.12
CA PRO A 84 -32.03 -7.96 -10.74
C PRO A 84 -30.93 -6.98 -10.31
N ARG A 85 -31.29 -5.71 -10.02
CA ARG A 85 -30.36 -4.71 -9.50
C ARG A 85 -29.86 -5.04 -8.10
N GLU A 86 -30.75 -5.44 -7.20
CA GLU A 86 -30.39 -5.85 -5.83
C GLU A 86 -29.50 -7.09 -5.87
N ALA A 87 -29.90 -8.09 -6.67
CA ALA A 87 -29.11 -9.30 -6.91
C ALA A 87 -27.70 -8.95 -7.38
N GLY A 88 -27.54 -8.13 -8.42
CA GLY A 88 -26.21 -7.82 -8.95
C GLY A 88 -25.33 -7.05 -7.95
N VAL A 89 -25.90 -6.16 -7.14
CA VAL A 89 -25.13 -5.47 -6.09
C VAL A 89 -24.69 -6.45 -4.99
N ARG A 90 -25.57 -7.40 -4.62
CA ARG A 90 -25.25 -8.46 -3.66
C ARG A 90 -24.15 -9.37 -4.20
N GLU A 91 -24.31 -9.92 -5.39
CA GLU A 91 -23.35 -10.83 -6.04
C GLU A 91 -21.99 -10.17 -6.23
N LEU A 92 -21.94 -8.90 -6.67
CA LEU A 92 -20.68 -8.17 -6.77
C LEU A 92 -19.94 -8.13 -5.43
N ARG A 93 -20.66 -7.87 -4.33
CA ARG A 93 -20.06 -7.83 -2.99
C ARG A 93 -19.64 -9.22 -2.51
N GLU A 94 -20.52 -10.21 -2.64
CA GLU A 94 -20.30 -11.59 -2.16
C GLU A 94 -19.16 -12.26 -2.94
N GLU A 95 -19.17 -12.23 -4.27
CA GLU A 95 -18.15 -12.92 -5.07
C GLU A 95 -16.79 -12.22 -5.06
N THR A 96 -16.78 -10.88 -4.99
CA THR A 96 -15.55 -10.11 -5.25
C THR A 96 -15.08 -9.23 -4.09
N GLY A 97 -15.96 -8.91 -3.14
CA GLY A 97 -15.68 -7.95 -2.07
C GLY A 97 -15.73 -6.47 -2.52
N TYR A 98 -16.13 -6.19 -3.76
CA TYR A 98 -16.23 -4.82 -4.28
C TYR A 98 -17.59 -4.20 -3.98
N ARG A 99 -17.56 -2.89 -3.72
CA ARG A 99 -18.77 -2.06 -3.69
C ARG A 99 -18.76 -1.10 -4.88
N ALA A 100 -19.87 -1.07 -5.61
CA ALA A 100 -20.11 -0.08 -6.66
C ALA A 100 -20.46 1.30 -6.08
N GLY A 101 -19.97 2.36 -6.70
CA GLY A 101 -20.43 3.73 -6.43
C GLY A 101 -21.77 4.03 -7.10
N ILE A 102 -21.86 3.73 -8.40
CA ILE A 102 -23.06 3.93 -9.22
C ILE A 102 -23.36 2.65 -10.01
N VAL A 103 -24.64 2.30 -10.15
CA VAL A 103 -25.08 1.11 -10.88
C VAL A 103 -26.21 1.44 -11.84
N VAL A 104 -26.08 0.99 -13.08
CA VAL A 104 -27.05 1.17 -14.16
C VAL A 104 -27.53 -0.18 -14.68
N GLU A 105 -28.85 -0.34 -14.80
CA GLU A 105 -29.44 -1.49 -15.47
C GLU A 105 -29.25 -1.37 -16.98
N ALA A 106 -28.47 -2.27 -17.57
CA ALA A 106 -28.19 -2.28 -19.00
C ALA A 106 -29.08 -3.25 -19.78
N GLY A 107 -30.13 -3.78 -19.14
CA GLY A 107 -31.19 -4.61 -19.72
C GLY A 107 -30.94 -6.10 -19.59
N SER A 108 -31.56 -6.91 -20.46
CA SER A 108 -31.48 -8.37 -20.40
C SER A 108 -31.68 -9.06 -21.75
N GLU A 109 -31.27 -10.32 -21.83
CA GLU A 109 -31.52 -11.25 -22.94
C GLU A 109 -32.05 -12.61 -22.47
N TRP A 110 -32.50 -13.44 -23.41
CA TRP A 110 -32.90 -14.82 -23.11
C TRP A 110 -31.67 -15.70 -23.18
N SER A 111 -31.48 -16.60 -22.21
CA SER A 111 -30.30 -17.49 -22.20
C SER A 111 -30.29 -18.50 -23.35
N GLY A 112 -31.46 -18.82 -23.91
CA GLY A 112 -31.58 -19.71 -25.06
C GLY A 112 -33.03 -19.84 -25.53
N ALA A 113 -33.21 -20.34 -26.76
CA ALA A 113 -34.53 -20.50 -27.36
C ALA A 113 -35.43 -21.52 -26.64
N ASN A 114 -34.83 -22.43 -25.87
CA ASN A 114 -35.53 -23.44 -25.07
C ASN A 114 -35.43 -23.18 -23.56
N SER A 115 -35.04 -21.99 -23.11
CA SER A 115 -34.94 -21.66 -21.68
C SER A 115 -35.95 -20.60 -21.27
N THR A 116 -36.44 -20.69 -20.03
CA THR A 116 -37.27 -19.67 -19.40
C THR A 116 -36.47 -18.55 -18.74
N ARG A 117 -35.14 -18.67 -18.65
CA ARG A 117 -34.26 -17.73 -17.95
C ARG A 117 -34.01 -16.46 -18.75
N ARG A 118 -34.16 -15.31 -18.09
CA ARG A 118 -33.56 -14.04 -18.54
C ARG A 118 -32.19 -13.86 -17.88
N GLN A 119 -31.21 -13.47 -18.68
CA GLN A 119 -29.91 -13.00 -18.21
C GLN A 119 -29.92 -11.48 -18.23
N HIS A 120 -29.89 -10.87 -17.06
CA HIS A 120 -29.83 -9.43 -16.87
C HIS A 120 -28.37 -8.96 -16.75
N VAL A 121 -28.11 -7.69 -17.05
CA VAL A 121 -26.78 -7.09 -16.94
C VAL A 121 -26.82 -5.71 -16.30
N LEU A 122 -25.87 -5.47 -15.40
CA LEU A 122 -25.59 -4.17 -14.80
C LEU A 122 -24.24 -3.64 -15.29
N ILE A 123 -24.17 -2.32 -15.45
CA ILE A 123 -22.91 -1.58 -15.48
C ILE A 123 -22.72 -0.97 -14.10
N ALA A 124 -21.62 -1.34 -13.43
CA ALA A 124 -21.23 -0.77 -12.16
C ALA A 124 -20.00 0.12 -12.36
N ALA A 125 -20.06 1.34 -11.84
CA ALA A 125 -19.01 2.34 -11.91
C ALA A 125 -18.45 2.64 -10.53
N ASP A 126 -17.23 3.17 -10.50
CA ASP A 126 -16.51 3.55 -9.28
C ASP A 126 -16.46 2.39 -8.28
N CYS A 127 -16.24 1.18 -8.80
CA CYS A 127 -16.11 -0.02 -7.99
C CYS A 127 -14.81 0.03 -7.20
N VAL A 128 -14.90 -0.06 -5.87
CA VAL A 128 -13.77 -0.08 -4.96
C VAL A 128 -13.84 -1.30 -4.03
N PRO A 129 -12.70 -1.88 -3.63
CA PRO A 129 -12.69 -2.92 -2.61
C PRO A 129 -13.33 -2.41 -1.31
N GLU A 130 -14.23 -3.19 -0.73
CA GLU A 130 -14.89 -2.88 0.56
C GLU A 130 -14.56 -3.93 1.63
N GLY A 131 -14.33 -5.18 1.23
CA GLY A 131 -13.99 -6.26 2.14
C GLY A 131 -13.53 -7.51 1.38
N PRO A 132 -13.26 -8.61 2.08
CA PRO A 132 -13.05 -9.90 1.42
C PRO A 132 -14.35 -10.40 0.77
N PRO A 133 -14.27 -11.27 -0.23
CA PRO A 133 -15.43 -11.97 -0.74
C PRO A 133 -16.02 -12.92 0.33
N GLU A 134 -17.32 -13.17 0.21
CA GLU A 134 -18.15 -14.03 1.05
C GLU A 134 -18.82 -15.08 0.15
N TRP A 135 -18.13 -16.19 -0.12
CA TRP A 135 -18.61 -17.26 -1.00
C TRP A 135 -19.50 -18.28 -0.28
N ASP A 136 -20.40 -18.90 -1.03
CA ASP A 136 -21.19 -20.04 -0.56
C ASP A 136 -20.38 -21.36 -0.55
N GLU A 137 -21.00 -22.46 -0.11
CA GLU A 137 -20.32 -23.77 -0.01
C GLU A 137 -19.86 -24.35 -1.37
N LEU A 138 -20.44 -23.87 -2.47
CA LEU A 138 -20.20 -24.37 -3.83
C LEU A 138 -19.35 -23.42 -4.69
N GLU A 139 -19.00 -22.26 -4.14
CA GLU A 139 -18.24 -21.21 -4.83
C GLU A 139 -16.82 -21.10 -4.31
N HIS A 140 -15.86 -21.24 -5.22
CA HIS A 140 -14.44 -21.10 -4.93
C HIS A 140 -13.76 -20.51 -6.16
N GLY A 141 -13.01 -19.43 -5.96
CA GLY A 141 -12.35 -18.77 -7.08
C GLY A 141 -11.26 -17.80 -6.67
N THR A 142 -10.89 -16.92 -7.59
CA THR A 142 -9.93 -15.84 -7.35
C THR A 142 -10.42 -14.57 -8.03
N VAL A 143 -10.36 -13.46 -7.32
CA VAL A 143 -10.75 -12.14 -7.83
C VAL A 143 -9.53 -11.47 -8.43
N ARG A 144 -9.66 -10.93 -9.64
CA ARG A 144 -8.60 -10.15 -10.28
C ARG A 144 -9.16 -9.01 -11.11
N GLU A 145 -8.36 -7.99 -11.32
CA GLU A 145 -8.68 -6.89 -12.21
C GLU A 145 -7.98 -7.07 -13.56
N VAL A 146 -8.63 -6.63 -14.64
CA VAL A 146 -8.01 -6.55 -15.97
C VAL A 146 -8.18 -5.16 -16.58
N PRO A 147 -7.20 -4.66 -17.34
CA PRO A 147 -7.39 -3.45 -18.15
C PRO A 147 -8.53 -3.61 -19.16
N ASP A 148 -9.15 -2.50 -19.55
CA ASP A 148 -10.24 -2.48 -20.55
C ASP A 148 -9.96 -3.26 -21.82
N ALA A 149 -8.76 -3.08 -22.39
CA ALA A 149 -8.36 -3.73 -23.62
C ALA A 149 -8.30 -5.25 -23.45
N ALA A 150 -7.76 -5.71 -22.32
CA ALA A 150 -7.69 -7.13 -21.98
C ALA A 150 -9.10 -7.69 -21.71
N PHE A 151 -9.96 -6.94 -21.02
CA PHE A 151 -11.36 -7.33 -20.83
C PHE A 151 -12.09 -7.48 -22.16
N PHE A 152 -11.95 -6.53 -23.07
CA PHE A 152 -12.62 -6.58 -24.36
C PHE A 152 -12.09 -7.71 -25.25
N ALA A 153 -10.77 -7.95 -25.25
CA ALA A 153 -10.18 -9.11 -25.91
C ALA A 153 -10.70 -10.43 -25.31
N HIS A 154 -10.82 -10.49 -23.99
CA HIS A 154 -11.36 -11.65 -23.26
C HIS A 154 -12.83 -11.90 -23.60
N LEU A 155 -13.67 -10.87 -23.65
CA LEU A 155 -15.06 -10.96 -24.10
C LEU A 155 -15.19 -11.58 -25.52
N LEU A 156 -14.26 -11.23 -26.42
CA LEU A 156 -14.28 -11.73 -27.80
C LEU A 156 -13.59 -13.08 -27.98
N SER A 157 -12.88 -13.59 -26.96
CA SER A 157 -12.12 -14.84 -27.04
C SER A 157 -13.00 -16.09 -27.08
N GLY A 158 -14.23 -16.00 -26.56
CA GLY A 158 -15.12 -17.15 -26.34
C GLY A 158 -14.83 -17.93 -25.06
N GLU A 159 -13.89 -17.48 -24.23
CA GLU A 159 -13.51 -18.08 -22.94
C GLU A 159 -14.33 -17.48 -21.77
N LEU A 160 -15.61 -17.17 -21.99
CA LEU A 160 -16.48 -16.50 -21.03
C LEU A 160 -17.93 -16.93 -21.25
N SER A 161 -18.67 -17.30 -20.20
CA SER A 161 -20.05 -17.82 -20.35
C SER A 161 -21.13 -16.74 -20.53
N ASP A 162 -20.79 -15.48 -20.24
CA ASP A 162 -21.73 -14.35 -20.25
C ASP A 162 -21.35 -13.25 -21.28
N ALA A 163 -20.43 -13.53 -22.19
CA ALA A 163 -19.96 -12.56 -23.18
C ALA A 163 -21.08 -11.89 -24.00
N GLY A 164 -22.13 -12.64 -24.33
CA GLY A 164 -23.31 -12.13 -25.05
C GLY A 164 -24.03 -11.02 -24.27
N VAL A 165 -24.39 -11.30 -23.02
CA VAL A 165 -25.10 -10.33 -22.17
C VAL A 165 -24.20 -9.14 -21.81
N ALA A 166 -22.89 -9.37 -21.64
CA ALA A 166 -21.92 -8.32 -21.40
C ALA A 166 -21.79 -7.35 -22.59
N LEU A 167 -21.56 -7.86 -23.81
CA LEU A 167 -21.48 -7.04 -25.03
C LEU A 167 -22.78 -6.27 -25.29
N ARG A 168 -23.94 -6.90 -25.03
CA ARG A 168 -25.25 -6.24 -25.08
C ARG A 168 -25.28 -5.07 -24.09
N GLY A 169 -24.91 -5.30 -22.84
CA GLY A 169 -24.89 -4.28 -21.79
C GLY A 169 -24.01 -3.07 -22.14
N LEU A 170 -22.76 -3.33 -22.56
CA LEU A 170 -21.83 -2.29 -23.00
C LEU A 170 -22.40 -1.49 -24.17
N THR A 171 -22.98 -2.16 -25.17
CA THR A 171 -23.54 -1.50 -26.36
C THR A 171 -24.74 -0.63 -26.03
N VAL A 172 -25.64 -1.11 -25.16
CA VAL A 172 -26.79 -0.33 -24.69
C VAL A 172 -26.30 0.91 -23.93
N PHE A 173 -25.38 0.72 -22.98
CA PHE A 173 -24.82 1.81 -22.18
C PHE A 173 -24.10 2.86 -23.04
N ALA A 174 -23.31 2.44 -24.03
CA ALA A 174 -22.62 3.34 -24.94
C ALA A 174 -23.56 4.18 -25.82
N ARG A 175 -24.74 3.66 -26.15
CA ARG A 175 -25.73 4.31 -27.02
C ARG A 175 -26.76 5.13 -26.27
N ASP A 176 -26.80 5.05 -24.94
CA ASP A 176 -27.75 5.82 -24.14
C ASP A 176 -27.42 7.32 -24.22
N ALA A 177 -28.39 8.12 -24.68
CA ALA A 177 -28.25 9.57 -24.79
C ALA A 177 -28.57 10.30 -23.48
N ASN A 178 -29.15 9.60 -22.49
CA ASN A 178 -29.64 10.17 -21.23
C ASN A 178 -28.87 9.64 -20.01
N VAL A 179 -27.59 9.28 -20.19
CA VAL A 179 -26.75 8.81 -19.09
C VAL A 179 -26.55 9.93 -18.06
N ASP A 180 -26.46 9.58 -16.77
CA ASP A 180 -26.10 10.52 -15.70
C ASP A 180 -24.76 11.20 -16.03
N VAL A 181 -24.65 12.51 -15.75
CA VAL A 181 -23.42 13.30 -15.96
C VAL A 181 -22.22 12.66 -15.27
N GLY A 182 -22.41 12.04 -14.09
CA GLY A 182 -21.35 11.32 -13.39
C GLY A 182 -20.80 10.11 -14.14
N LEU A 183 -21.56 9.55 -15.07
CA LEU A 183 -21.20 8.36 -15.84
C LEU A 183 -20.69 8.67 -17.25
N GLU A 184 -20.72 9.93 -17.69
CA GLU A 184 -20.18 10.33 -18.99
C GLU A 184 -18.70 9.92 -19.21
N PRO A 185 -17.79 10.01 -18.22
CA PRO A 185 -16.41 9.55 -18.39
C PRO A 185 -16.36 8.05 -18.68
N LEU A 186 -17.11 7.24 -17.92
CA LEU A 186 -17.19 5.80 -18.15
C LEU A 186 -17.85 5.48 -19.50
N GLN A 187 -18.89 6.22 -19.90
CA GLN A 187 -19.52 6.04 -21.19
C GLN A 187 -18.57 6.32 -22.36
N ARG A 188 -17.70 7.34 -22.25
CA ARG A 188 -16.63 7.59 -23.24
C ARG A 188 -15.63 6.43 -23.30
N ARG A 189 -15.20 5.91 -22.14
CA ARG A 189 -14.31 4.75 -22.03
C ARG A 189 -14.91 3.52 -22.72
N VAL A 190 -16.19 3.20 -22.44
CA VAL A 190 -16.90 2.08 -23.09
C VAL A 190 -17.09 2.30 -24.60
N ARG A 191 -17.41 3.52 -25.05
CA ARG A 191 -17.51 3.83 -26.50
C ARG A 191 -16.20 3.56 -27.22
N ALA A 192 -15.08 3.94 -26.60
CA ALA A 192 -13.75 3.70 -27.12
C ALA A 192 -13.50 2.17 -27.20
N MET A 193 -13.71 1.43 -26.11
CA MET A 193 -13.63 -0.05 -26.11
C MET A 193 -14.39 -0.69 -27.28
N LEU A 194 -15.64 -0.25 -27.53
CA LEU A 194 -16.48 -0.83 -28.57
C LEU A 194 -16.12 -0.44 -30.01
N SER A 195 -15.58 0.76 -30.24
CA SER A 195 -15.25 1.19 -31.61
C SER A 195 -13.91 0.67 -32.10
N GLY A 196 -13.12 0.04 -31.21
CA GLY A 196 -11.71 -0.23 -31.49
C GLY A 196 -10.86 1.05 -31.51
N ASP A 197 -11.47 2.22 -31.30
CA ASP A 197 -10.81 3.50 -31.01
C ASP A 197 -10.64 3.72 -29.51
N ALA A 198 -10.76 2.65 -28.69
CA ALA A 198 -10.12 2.55 -27.38
C ALA A 198 -8.73 3.08 -27.67
N PRO A 199 -8.38 4.29 -27.19
CA PRO A 199 -7.36 5.11 -27.81
C PRO A 199 -6.22 4.19 -28.15
N ALA A 200 -6.05 3.88 -29.45
CA ALA A 200 -5.05 2.92 -29.87
C ALA A 200 -3.79 3.47 -29.24
N ALA A 201 -3.26 2.73 -28.27
CA ALA A 201 -2.41 3.25 -27.22
C ALA A 201 -1.26 4.09 -27.77
N GLY A 202 -1.55 5.36 -27.95
CA GLY A 202 -0.68 6.29 -28.65
C GLY A 202 0.22 6.89 -27.60
N GLY A 203 1.26 6.15 -27.24
CA GLY A 203 2.35 6.57 -26.37
C GLY A 203 2.50 5.75 -25.09
N ALA A 204 1.41 5.53 -24.34
CA ALA A 204 1.49 4.97 -22.98
C ALA A 204 1.26 3.44 -22.89
N ASP A 205 0.34 2.85 -23.66
CA ASP A 205 0.05 1.39 -23.58
C ASP A 205 0.87 0.51 -24.57
N ASP A 206 1.61 1.10 -25.53
CA ASP A 206 2.77 0.40 -26.12
C ASP A 206 3.94 0.37 -25.13
N LEU A 207 4.25 1.51 -24.51
CA LEU A 207 5.34 1.62 -23.54
C LEU A 207 5.12 0.68 -22.34
N GLY A 208 3.91 0.68 -21.75
CA GLY A 208 3.55 -0.21 -20.66
C GLY A 208 3.72 -1.69 -21.03
N ARG A 209 3.18 -2.12 -22.18
CA ARG A 209 3.34 -3.49 -22.66
C ARG A 209 4.79 -3.88 -22.91
N ARG A 210 5.59 -3.01 -23.53
CA ARG A 210 7.03 -3.25 -23.75
C ARG A 210 7.79 -3.38 -22.43
N ILE A 211 7.45 -2.56 -21.44
CA ILE A 211 8.02 -2.63 -20.08
C ILE A 211 7.61 -3.96 -19.42
N ASP A 212 6.33 -4.33 -19.48
CA ASP A 212 5.82 -5.57 -18.91
C ASP A 212 6.47 -6.81 -19.55
N ASP A 213 6.67 -6.78 -20.88
CA ASP A 213 7.38 -7.84 -21.61
C ASP A 213 8.85 -7.99 -21.16
N VAL A 214 9.53 -6.86 -20.89
CA VAL A 214 10.90 -6.88 -20.33
C VAL A 214 10.90 -7.49 -18.94
N TRP A 215 9.97 -7.09 -18.06
CA TRP A 215 9.89 -7.63 -16.70
C TRP A 215 9.49 -9.10 -16.66
N ALA A 216 8.61 -9.56 -17.56
CA ALA A 216 8.24 -10.97 -17.69
C ALA A 216 9.43 -11.86 -18.10
N ALA A 217 10.43 -11.29 -18.76
CA ALA A 217 11.65 -11.97 -19.20
C ALA A 217 12.89 -11.59 -18.38
N ALA A 218 12.74 -10.84 -17.29
CA ALA A 218 13.87 -10.35 -16.49
C ALA A 218 14.64 -11.51 -15.84
N ASP A 219 15.97 -11.43 -15.91
CA ASP A 219 16.91 -12.44 -15.44
C ASP A 219 18.11 -11.73 -14.80
N GLU A 220 18.30 -11.91 -13.48
CA GLU A 220 19.38 -11.27 -12.72
C GLU A 220 20.76 -11.79 -13.14
N GLU A 221 20.84 -12.98 -13.74
CA GLU A 221 22.10 -13.55 -14.25
C GLU A 221 22.54 -12.90 -15.58
N LYS A 222 21.70 -12.04 -16.18
CA LYS A 222 21.95 -11.39 -17.48
C LYS A 222 21.77 -9.86 -17.43
N PRO A 223 22.59 -9.15 -16.64
CA PRO A 223 22.44 -7.72 -16.38
C PRO A 223 22.50 -6.86 -17.65
N ASP A 224 23.41 -7.16 -18.58
CA ASP A 224 23.56 -6.38 -19.82
C ASP A 224 22.37 -6.55 -20.77
N GLU A 225 21.80 -7.76 -20.84
CA GLU A 225 20.62 -8.04 -21.66
C GLU A 225 19.39 -7.32 -21.10
N LEU A 226 19.18 -7.35 -19.77
CA LEU A 226 18.08 -6.66 -19.11
C LEU A 226 18.16 -5.14 -19.29
N ARG A 227 19.34 -4.53 -19.06
CA ARG A 227 19.54 -3.09 -19.28
C ARG A 227 19.30 -2.69 -20.73
N ALA A 228 19.76 -3.50 -21.69
CA ALA A 228 19.55 -3.26 -23.11
C ALA A 228 18.07 -3.41 -23.51
N ALA A 229 17.39 -4.43 -23.00
CA ALA A 229 15.97 -4.67 -23.25
C ALA A 229 15.11 -3.53 -22.69
N MET A 230 15.35 -3.11 -21.44
CA MET A 230 14.66 -1.96 -20.85
C MET A 230 14.96 -0.66 -21.61
N SER A 231 16.22 -0.42 -21.99
CA SER A 231 16.59 0.76 -22.80
C SER A 231 15.86 0.77 -24.16
N GLY A 232 15.72 -0.39 -24.79
CA GLY A 232 14.93 -0.57 -26.02
C GLY A 232 13.43 -0.33 -25.78
N ALA A 233 12.89 -0.87 -24.69
CA ALA A 233 11.51 -0.68 -24.28
C ALA A 233 11.19 0.76 -23.88
N LEU A 234 12.19 1.58 -23.54
CA LEU A 234 12.04 3.02 -23.25
C LEU A 234 12.42 3.91 -24.45
N ALA A 235 12.75 3.33 -25.60
CA ALA A 235 13.15 4.10 -26.77
C ALA A 235 12.01 5.03 -27.24
N GLY A 236 12.35 6.29 -27.48
CA GLY A 236 11.40 7.35 -27.84
C GLY A 236 10.81 8.11 -26.66
N THR A 237 11.01 7.65 -25.42
CA THR A 237 10.59 8.37 -24.21
C THR A 237 11.67 9.35 -23.76
N PRO A 238 11.34 10.61 -23.38
CA PRO A 238 12.31 11.54 -22.84
C PRO A 238 13.07 10.96 -21.66
N GLY A 239 14.39 11.18 -21.58
CA GLY A 239 15.19 10.67 -20.47
C GLY A 239 14.83 11.25 -19.09
N SER A 240 14.09 12.36 -19.07
CA SER A 240 13.54 13.01 -17.87
C SER A 240 12.11 12.58 -17.55
N ASP A 241 11.53 11.66 -18.32
CA ASP A 241 10.17 11.17 -18.07
C ASP A 241 10.12 10.42 -16.72
N PRO A 242 9.16 10.73 -15.83
CA PRO A 242 9.10 10.13 -14.50
C PRO A 242 9.02 8.61 -14.54
N ARG A 243 8.23 8.04 -15.47
CA ARG A 243 8.06 6.59 -15.57
C ARG A 243 9.31 5.92 -16.13
N ALA A 244 9.94 6.49 -17.15
CA ALA A 244 11.20 5.98 -17.68
C ALA A 244 12.32 5.98 -16.63
N LEU A 245 12.39 7.02 -15.78
CA LEU A 245 13.33 7.09 -14.66
C LEU A 245 13.07 6.00 -13.63
N PHE A 246 11.80 5.79 -13.27
CA PHE A 246 11.37 4.72 -12.37
C PHE A 246 11.80 3.34 -12.88
N GLU A 247 11.49 3.00 -14.13
CA GLU A 247 11.82 1.68 -14.68
C GLU A 247 13.32 1.40 -14.75
N ARG A 248 14.13 2.43 -15.07
CA ARG A 248 15.59 2.31 -15.01
C ARG A 248 16.08 2.10 -13.59
N ALA A 249 15.51 2.81 -12.63
CA ALA A 249 15.83 2.63 -11.22
C ALA A 249 15.52 1.19 -10.77
N SER A 250 14.36 0.67 -11.15
CA SER A 250 13.94 -0.69 -10.85
C SER A 250 14.85 -1.76 -11.47
N VAL A 251 15.40 -1.54 -12.67
CA VAL A 251 16.40 -2.44 -13.25
C VAL A 251 17.67 -2.47 -12.40
N GLU A 252 18.22 -1.32 -12.02
CA GLU A 252 19.44 -1.29 -11.20
C GLU A 252 19.20 -1.89 -9.81
N ASP A 253 18.05 -1.60 -9.19
CA ASP A 253 17.64 -2.17 -7.89
C ASP A 253 17.47 -3.69 -7.96
N PHE A 254 16.84 -4.21 -9.02
CA PHE A 254 16.69 -5.64 -9.27
C PHE A 254 18.03 -6.35 -9.45
N LEU A 255 19.04 -5.66 -10.01
CA LEU A 255 20.39 -6.19 -10.20
C LEU A 255 21.29 -6.03 -8.95
N GLY A 256 20.76 -5.52 -7.84
CA GLY A 256 21.53 -5.28 -6.61
C GLY A 256 22.51 -4.10 -6.72
N GLU A 257 22.21 -3.12 -7.57
CA GLU A 257 23.00 -1.91 -7.77
C GLU A 257 22.30 -0.71 -7.13
N GLU A 258 22.06 -0.76 -5.81
CA GLU A 258 21.24 0.22 -5.09
C GLU A 258 21.78 1.65 -5.20
N ALA A 259 23.10 1.81 -5.19
CA ALA A 259 23.76 3.11 -5.33
C ALA A 259 23.43 3.77 -6.69
N ALA A 260 23.21 2.97 -7.74
CA ALA A 260 22.81 3.46 -9.06
C ALA A 260 21.28 3.70 -9.15
N ALA A 261 20.48 2.89 -8.44
CA ALA A 261 19.02 3.01 -8.41
C ALA A 261 18.53 4.26 -7.66
N ILE A 262 19.12 4.57 -6.49
CA ILE A 262 18.72 5.68 -5.61
C ILE A 262 18.56 7.04 -6.34
N PRO A 263 19.56 7.54 -7.09
CA PRO A 263 19.42 8.83 -7.77
C PRO A 263 18.31 8.82 -8.84
N LEU A 264 18.06 7.68 -9.48
CA LEU A 264 17.00 7.52 -10.49
C LEU A 264 15.61 7.54 -9.85
N TYR A 265 15.39 6.81 -8.75
CA TYR A 265 14.12 6.88 -8.02
C TYR A 265 13.83 8.29 -7.49
N ARG A 266 14.83 8.97 -6.92
CA ARG A 266 14.69 10.36 -6.47
C ARG A 266 14.32 11.29 -7.62
N ALA A 267 14.94 11.12 -8.79
CA ALA A 267 14.62 11.89 -9.98
C ALA A 267 13.20 11.61 -10.50
N ALA A 268 12.76 10.34 -10.49
CA ALA A 268 11.41 9.95 -10.88
C ALA A 268 10.34 10.61 -9.99
N LEU A 269 10.53 10.54 -8.67
CA LEU A 269 9.63 11.17 -7.69
C LEU A 269 9.62 12.70 -7.84
N ALA A 270 10.79 13.33 -8.00
CA ALA A 270 10.90 14.77 -8.20
C ALA A 270 10.27 15.26 -9.52
N ALA A 271 10.25 14.40 -10.55
CA ALA A 271 9.62 14.68 -11.84
C ALA A 271 8.09 14.52 -11.80
N GLY A 272 7.50 14.08 -10.69
CA GLY A 272 6.05 13.93 -10.52
C GLY A 272 5.51 12.60 -11.01
N LEU A 273 6.19 11.49 -10.70
CA LEU A 273 5.69 10.13 -10.95
C LEU A 273 4.30 9.95 -10.36
N GLU A 274 3.34 9.49 -11.16
CA GLU A 274 1.94 9.34 -10.75
C GLU A 274 1.66 7.96 -10.11
N SER A 275 0.57 7.87 -9.34
CA SER A 275 0.04 6.62 -8.80
C SER A 275 -0.33 5.64 -9.93
N PRO A 276 -0.08 4.32 -9.79
CA PRO A 276 0.42 3.62 -8.59
C PRO A 276 1.95 3.61 -8.44
N TYR A 277 2.70 4.09 -9.43
CA TYR A 277 4.16 3.96 -9.47
C TYR A 277 4.87 4.85 -8.46
N GLU A 278 4.25 5.97 -8.04
CA GLU A 278 4.79 6.82 -6.98
C GLU A 278 5.06 6.01 -5.69
N THR A 279 4.06 5.27 -5.21
CA THR A 279 4.18 4.51 -3.95
C THR A 279 5.13 3.33 -4.11
N GLN A 280 5.14 2.67 -5.28
CA GLN A 280 6.12 1.63 -5.59
C GLN A 280 7.55 2.17 -5.54
N ALA A 281 7.80 3.32 -6.17
CA ALA A 281 9.10 3.99 -6.18
C ALA A 281 9.56 4.36 -4.77
N ARG A 282 8.65 4.86 -3.91
CA ARG A 282 8.95 5.14 -2.49
C ARG A 282 9.36 3.88 -1.73
N ILE A 283 8.65 2.78 -1.93
CA ILE A 283 8.94 1.50 -1.28
C ILE A 283 10.29 0.95 -1.72
N GLN A 284 10.54 0.90 -3.03
CA GLN A 284 11.78 0.39 -3.59
C GLN A 284 12.97 1.28 -3.18
N LEU A 285 12.85 2.61 -3.35
CA LEU A 285 13.87 3.55 -2.89
C LEU A 285 14.20 3.39 -1.40
N ALA A 286 13.18 3.23 -0.55
CA ALA A 286 13.40 3.00 0.88
C ALA A 286 14.12 1.67 1.14
N SER A 287 13.86 0.63 0.35
CA SER A 287 14.62 -0.61 0.42
C SER A 287 16.07 -0.42 -0.02
N SER A 288 16.32 0.27 -1.14
CA SER A 288 17.67 0.53 -1.63
C SER A 288 18.48 1.37 -0.63
N LEU A 289 17.86 2.40 -0.02
CA LEU A 289 18.49 3.22 1.02
C LEU A 289 18.90 2.39 2.25
N ARG A 290 18.03 1.47 2.68
CA ARG A 290 18.33 0.55 3.79
C ARG A 290 19.54 -0.33 3.49
N ASN A 291 19.64 -0.87 2.28
CA ASN A 291 20.75 -1.73 1.86
C ASN A 291 22.10 -0.98 1.82
N VAL A 292 22.10 0.33 1.53
CA VAL A 292 23.30 1.17 1.61
C VAL A 292 23.56 1.78 3.00
N GLY A 293 22.77 1.39 4.01
CA GLY A 293 22.93 1.83 5.41
C GLY A 293 22.22 3.13 5.79
N ASP A 294 21.41 3.72 4.90
CA ASP A 294 20.61 4.93 5.19
C ASP A 294 19.19 4.55 5.66
N ALA A 295 19.11 3.93 6.83
CA ALA A 295 17.84 3.51 7.43
C ALA A 295 16.94 4.71 7.79
N SER A 296 17.52 5.81 8.26
CA SER A 296 16.78 7.02 8.63
C SER A 296 16.13 7.68 7.40
N GLY A 297 16.84 7.74 6.26
CA GLY A 297 16.29 8.19 4.99
C GLY A 297 15.14 7.30 4.48
N ALA A 298 15.27 5.98 4.63
CA ALA A 298 14.19 5.04 4.31
C ALA A 298 12.92 5.28 5.14
N ILE A 299 13.08 5.53 6.46
CA ILE A 299 11.95 5.86 7.36
C ILE A 299 11.26 7.15 6.91
N ALA A 300 12.02 8.18 6.54
CA ALA A 300 11.49 9.47 6.14
C ALA A 300 10.59 9.34 4.90
N ILE A 301 11.03 8.59 3.89
CA ILE A 301 10.29 8.41 2.63
C ILE A 301 8.97 7.65 2.82
N LEU A 302 8.98 6.62 3.69
CA LEU A 302 7.82 5.76 3.92
C LEU A 302 6.80 6.34 4.91
N ARG A 303 7.18 7.35 5.70
CA ARG A 303 6.29 7.98 6.66
C ARG A 303 5.08 8.64 5.99
N ASP A 304 5.26 9.12 4.77
CA ASP A 304 4.29 9.96 4.08
C ASP A 304 3.30 9.16 3.20
N VAL A 305 3.40 7.81 3.18
CA VAL A 305 2.47 6.95 2.44
C VAL A 305 1.10 6.94 3.15
N PRO A 306 -0.01 7.33 2.47
CA PRO A 306 -1.34 7.38 3.08
C PRO A 306 -1.84 6.00 3.50
N PRO A 307 -2.59 5.88 4.62
CA PRO A 307 -3.21 4.61 5.01
C PRO A 307 -4.25 4.07 4.01
N THR A 308 -4.77 4.93 3.13
CA THR A 308 -5.72 4.58 2.07
C THR A 308 -5.03 4.10 0.78
N ASP A 309 -3.70 4.18 0.71
CA ASP A 309 -2.96 3.70 -0.44
C ASP A 309 -3.04 2.16 -0.53
N PRO A 310 -3.26 1.57 -1.72
CA PRO A 310 -3.30 0.12 -1.88
C PRO A 310 -2.04 -0.62 -1.37
N LEU A 311 -0.89 0.05 -1.37
CA LEU A 311 0.39 -0.47 -0.92
C LEU A 311 0.75 -0.02 0.51
N ALA A 312 -0.17 0.59 1.27
CA ALA A 312 0.09 1.06 2.64
C ALA A 312 0.61 -0.06 3.56
N GLY A 313 0.07 -1.27 3.44
CA GLY A 313 0.54 -2.44 4.20
C GLY A 313 1.99 -2.82 3.86
N ALA A 314 2.36 -2.79 2.58
CA ALA A 314 3.72 -3.04 2.13
C ALA A 314 4.68 -1.93 2.61
N ALA A 315 4.30 -0.66 2.44
CA ALA A 315 5.07 0.48 2.94
C ALA A 315 5.30 0.41 4.46
N ALA A 316 4.29 0.01 5.23
CA ALA A 316 4.43 -0.21 6.67
C ALA A 316 5.39 -1.36 6.99
N GLY A 317 5.37 -2.45 6.22
CA GLY A 317 6.32 -3.56 6.34
C GLY A 317 7.77 -3.12 6.11
N PHE A 318 8.05 -2.44 5.00
CA PHE A 318 9.39 -1.91 4.72
C PHE A 318 9.84 -0.84 5.73
N ARG A 319 8.89 -0.04 6.24
CA ARG A 319 9.17 0.93 7.30
C ARG A 319 9.52 0.24 8.61
N ALA A 320 8.88 -0.89 8.91
CA ALA A 320 9.24 -1.69 10.08
C ALA A 320 10.67 -2.24 9.96
N LEU A 321 11.09 -2.69 8.78
CA LEU A 321 12.49 -3.09 8.54
C LEU A 321 13.45 -1.92 8.73
N ALA A 322 13.17 -0.76 8.13
CA ALA A 322 14.01 0.42 8.30
C ALA A 322 14.09 0.88 9.77
N LEU A 323 12.96 0.85 10.51
CA LEU A 323 12.94 1.10 11.94
C LEU A 323 13.76 0.08 12.73
N TYR A 324 13.87 -1.16 12.28
CA TYR A 324 14.68 -2.17 12.96
C TYR A 324 16.17 -1.91 12.74
N ASP A 325 16.57 -1.61 11.50
CA ASP A 325 17.96 -1.33 11.14
C ASP A 325 18.47 -0.02 11.78
N ASP A 326 17.57 0.91 12.07
CA ASP A 326 17.81 2.17 12.79
C ASP A 326 17.73 2.02 14.34
N ASP A 327 17.90 0.79 14.87
CA ASP A 327 17.80 0.38 16.29
C ASP A 327 16.49 0.78 17.01
N LYS A 328 15.42 1.08 16.26
CA LYS A 328 14.07 1.42 16.76
C LYS A 328 13.18 0.16 16.81
N ALA A 329 13.71 -0.97 17.28
CA ALA A 329 13.07 -2.30 17.23
C ALA A 329 11.64 -2.39 17.82
N VAL A 330 11.34 -1.61 18.87
CA VAL A 330 9.97 -1.54 19.43
C VAL A 330 9.01 -0.88 18.45
N ARG A 331 9.42 0.24 17.83
CA ARG A 331 8.62 0.93 16.83
C ARG A 331 8.44 0.04 15.60
N ALA A 332 9.50 -0.66 15.18
CA ALA A 332 9.44 -1.66 14.12
C ALA A 332 8.35 -2.71 14.38
N LEU A 333 8.40 -3.38 15.54
CA LEU A 333 7.43 -4.42 15.90
C LEU A 333 6.01 -3.87 15.99
N ARG A 334 5.84 -2.66 16.54
CA ARG A 334 4.53 -1.98 16.58
C ARG A 334 3.97 -1.73 15.19
N THR A 335 4.79 -1.19 14.28
CA THR A 335 4.40 -0.91 12.91
C THR A 335 4.04 -2.20 12.17
N ALA A 336 4.84 -3.27 12.31
CA ALA A 336 4.56 -4.56 11.69
C ALA A 336 3.26 -5.20 12.19
N LEU A 337 3.04 -5.22 13.52
CA LEU A 337 1.81 -5.78 14.10
C LEU A 337 0.57 -4.96 13.73
N ALA A 338 0.69 -3.64 13.63
CA ALA A 338 -0.40 -2.79 13.19
C ALA A 338 -0.80 -3.05 11.73
N ALA A 339 0.18 -3.19 10.83
CA ALA A 339 -0.05 -3.53 9.43
C ALA A 339 -0.67 -4.93 9.26
N LEU A 340 -0.17 -5.92 10.02
CA LEU A 340 -0.76 -7.27 10.03
C LEU A 340 -2.21 -7.27 10.54
N ALA A 341 -2.53 -6.43 11.50
CA ALA A 341 -3.87 -6.34 12.06
C ALA A 341 -4.92 -5.89 11.03
N ASP A 342 -4.53 -5.11 10.02
CA ASP A 342 -5.42 -4.67 8.94
C ASP A 342 -5.87 -5.85 8.05
N GLY A 343 -5.02 -6.87 7.89
CA GLY A 343 -5.29 -8.05 7.07
C GLY A 343 -5.84 -9.28 7.81
N ILE A 344 -6.07 -9.20 9.12
CA ILE A 344 -6.52 -10.35 9.94
C ILE A 344 -7.81 -9.99 10.70
N PRO A 345 -9.01 -10.15 10.10
CA PRO A 345 -10.27 -9.68 10.69
C PRO A 345 -10.59 -10.29 12.07
N LEU A 346 -10.39 -11.59 12.25
CA LEU A 346 -10.69 -12.32 13.49
C LEU A 346 -9.84 -11.86 14.69
N TYR A 347 -8.59 -11.46 14.46
CA TYR A 347 -7.63 -11.14 15.52
C TYR A 347 -7.06 -9.71 15.46
N GLY A 348 -7.47 -8.90 14.49
CA GLY A 348 -6.91 -7.56 14.24
C GLY A 348 -7.03 -6.64 15.46
N ARG A 349 -8.19 -6.66 16.14
CA ARG A 349 -8.37 -5.90 17.39
C ARG A 349 -7.35 -6.30 18.46
N ALA A 350 -7.12 -7.61 18.64
CA ALA A 350 -6.16 -8.11 19.63
C ALA A 350 -4.72 -7.74 19.24
N LEU A 351 -4.36 -7.88 17.96
CA LEU A 351 -3.04 -7.49 17.45
C LEU A 351 -2.76 -6.00 17.65
N ARG A 352 -3.73 -5.11 17.40
CA ARG A 352 -3.56 -3.67 17.68
C ARG A 352 -3.39 -3.39 19.18
N ALA A 353 -4.12 -4.10 20.04
CA ALA A 353 -3.96 -3.98 21.49
C ALA A 353 -2.55 -4.41 21.92
N TYR A 354 -2.08 -5.57 21.47
CA TYR A 354 -0.73 -6.03 21.77
C TYR A 354 0.34 -5.10 21.21
N ALA A 355 0.17 -4.58 19.99
CA ALA A 355 1.07 -3.58 19.42
C ALA A 355 1.20 -2.36 20.36
N ALA A 356 0.09 -1.83 20.87
CA ALA A 356 0.12 -0.72 21.83
C ALA A 356 0.85 -1.07 23.15
N GLU A 357 0.80 -2.34 23.56
CA GLU A 357 1.45 -2.86 24.76
C GLU A 357 2.93 -3.20 24.59
N VAL A 358 3.42 -3.46 23.37
CA VAL A 358 4.84 -3.75 23.12
C VAL A 358 5.67 -2.59 23.64
N ARG A 359 6.55 -2.86 24.61
CA ARG A 359 7.47 -1.87 25.19
C ARG A 359 8.90 -2.33 24.98
N SER A 360 9.83 -1.37 25.01
CA SER A 360 11.24 -1.67 25.12
C SER A 360 11.47 -2.51 26.37
N ARG A 361 12.19 -3.62 26.23
CA ARG A 361 12.64 -4.37 27.40
C ARG A 361 13.51 -3.44 28.26
N PRO A 362 13.38 -3.46 29.59
CA PRO A 362 14.29 -2.74 30.45
C PRO A 362 15.72 -3.20 30.15
N ARG A 363 16.57 -2.27 29.73
CA ARG A 363 18.00 -2.51 29.50
C ARG A 363 18.76 -1.37 30.14
N ILE A 364 19.91 -1.70 30.71
CA ILE A 364 20.89 -0.70 31.12
C ILE A 364 21.53 -0.19 29.83
N ARG A 365 21.43 1.12 29.57
CA ARG A 365 22.08 1.75 28.41
C ARG A 365 23.46 2.22 28.81
N VAL A 366 24.46 2.02 27.95
CA VAL A 366 25.74 2.71 28.10
C VAL A 366 25.68 3.92 27.19
N ILE A 367 25.93 5.10 27.74
CA ILE A 367 25.91 6.37 27.00
C ILE A 367 27.26 7.07 27.15
N SER A 368 27.58 7.92 26.18
CA SER A 368 28.74 8.79 26.23
C SER A 368 28.31 10.23 25.97
N VAL A 369 28.62 11.13 26.89
CA VAL A 369 28.15 12.51 26.87
C VAL A 369 29.30 13.49 27.03
N ALA A 370 29.15 14.64 26.37
CA ALA A 370 30.10 15.74 26.39
C ALA A 370 29.73 16.77 27.46
N VAL A 371 30.69 17.11 28.31
CA VAL A 371 30.57 18.21 29.27
C VAL A 371 31.48 19.33 28.82
N VAL A 372 30.89 20.33 28.16
CA VAL A 372 31.60 21.49 27.60
C VAL A 372 31.24 22.73 28.39
N MET A 373 32.24 23.35 29.00
CA MET A 373 32.07 24.56 29.81
C MET A 373 32.91 25.70 29.24
N ARG A 374 32.33 26.90 29.20
CA ARG A 374 32.99 28.13 28.75
C ARG A 374 32.46 29.34 29.50
N ASP A 375 33.32 30.14 30.10
CA ASP A 375 32.99 31.44 30.71
C ASP A 375 31.76 31.46 31.64
N GLY A 376 31.59 30.41 32.45
CA GLY A 376 30.42 30.27 33.35
C GLY A 376 29.15 29.73 32.68
N PHE A 377 29.26 29.27 31.44
CA PHE A 377 28.20 28.58 30.69
C PHE A 377 28.55 27.10 30.52
N ILE A 378 27.50 26.30 30.33
CA ILE A 378 27.58 24.90 29.92
C ILE A 378 26.75 24.66 28.67
N LEU A 379 27.25 23.79 27.80
CA LEU A 379 26.48 23.30 26.66
C LEU A 379 25.47 22.25 27.13
N GLY A 380 24.20 22.46 26.83
CA GLY A 380 23.12 21.55 27.22
C GLY A 380 22.10 21.37 26.12
N GLU A 381 21.58 20.15 26.00
CA GLU A 381 20.39 19.82 25.24
C GLU A 381 19.15 20.10 26.08
N LEU A 382 18.29 21.01 25.62
CA LEU A 382 17.05 21.37 26.30
C LEU A 382 15.91 20.43 25.93
N TYR A 383 15.37 19.81 26.96
CA TYR A 383 14.12 19.08 26.91
C TYR A 383 12.99 19.96 27.45
N PRO A 384 11.98 20.31 26.62
CA PRO A 384 10.85 21.12 27.05
C PRO A 384 10.04 20.47 28.19
N ALA A 385 9.32 21.32 28.93
CA ALA A 385 8.42 20.86 29.98
C ALA A 385 7.22 20.09 29.39
N THR A 386 6.80 19.03 30.07
CA THR A 386 5.57 18.29 29.78
C THR A 386 4.51 18.57 30.86
N THR A 387 3.32 18.00 30.72
CA THR A 387 2.26 18.09 31.75
C THR A 387 2.64 17.40 33.07
N VAL A 388 3.66 16.56 33.05
CA VAL A 388 4.06 15.72 34.19
C VAL A 388 5.52 15.90 34.62
N ARG A 389 6.36 16.58 33.83
CA ARG A 389 7.78 16.83 34.13
C ARG A 389 8.20 18.27 33.78
N PRO A 390 8.95 18.97 34.63
CA PRO A 390 9.53 20.27 34.27
C PRO A 390 10.55 20.15 33.12
N ALA A 391 10.91 21.29 32.53
CA ALA A 391 12.02 21.34 31.58
C ALA A 391 13.34 21.02 32.28
N PHE A 392 14.29 20.44 31.55
CA PHE A 392 15.61 20.12 32.07
C PHE A 392 16.66 20.14 30.94
N LEU A 393 17.93 20.13 31.34
CA LEU A 393 19.06 20.02 30.42
C LEU A 393 19.73 18.66 30.52
N ARG A 394 20.28 18.18 29.41
CA ARG A 394 21.15 17.01 29.37
C ARG A 394 22.48 17.36 28.71
N ALA A 395 23.56 16.75 29.18
CA ALA A 395 24.84 16.78 28.47
C ALA A 395 24.66 16.17 27.07
N PRO A 396 25.04 16.88 25.98
CA PRO A 396 24.91 16.36 24.62
C PRO A 396 25.68 15.05 24.40
N GLY A 397 25.18 14.18 23.54
CA GLY A 397 25.75 12.87 23.24
C GLY A 397 24.73 11.74 23.34
N GLY A 398 25.16 10.52 23.03
CA GLY A 398 24.24 9.42 22.78
C GLY A 398 24.73 8.06 23.25
N GLY A 399 24.23 7.01 22.60
CA GLY A 399 24.48 5.62 22.99
C GLY A 399 25.87 5.16 22.57
N VAL A 400 26.48 4.28 23.36
CA VAL A 400 27.67 3.54 22.92
C VAL A 400 27.23 2.30 22.16
N GLU A 401 27.68 2.16 20.91
CA GLU A 401 27.31 1.05 20.04
C GLU A 401 28.15 -0.22 20.29
N PRO A 402 27.64 -1.42 19.94
CA PRO A 402 28.43 -2.64 20.00
C PRO A 402 29.70 -2.56 19.14
N GLY A 403 30.87 -2.75 19.78
CA GLY A 403 32.18 -2.66 19.09
C GLY A 403 32.79 -1.26 19.12
N GLU A 404 32.08 -0.27 19.63
CA GLU A 404 32.53 1.12 19.77
C GLU A 404 33.11 1.39 21.17
N THR A 405 34.09 2.30 21.27
CA THR A 405 34.55 2.81 22.57
C THR A 405 33.72 4.02 23.00
N ALA A 406 33.56 4.26 24.29
CA ALA A 406 32.81 5.44 24.76
C ALA A 406 33.38 6.77 24.24
N GLU A 407 34.71 6.87 24.05
CA GLU A 407 35.33 8.05 23.46
C GLU A 407 34.98 8.19 21.97
N ALA A 408 34.95 7.10 21.21
CA ALA A 408 34.50 7.13 19.82
C ALA A 408 33.03 7.55 19.72
N ALA A 409 32.17 7.04 20.61
CA ALA A 409 30.75 7.38 20.66
C ALA A 409 30.51 8.89 20.83
N VAL A 410 31.15 9.54 21.82
CA VAL A 410 30.94 10.99 22.01
C VAL A 410 31.44 11.81 20.82
N ARG A 411 32.48 11.35 20.11
CA ARG A 411 32.99 12.01 18.90
C ARG A 411 32.01 11.87 17.74
N ARG A 412 31.45 10.67 17.55
CA ARG A 412 30.44 10.38 16.53
C ARG A 412 29.16 11.18 16.76
N GLU A 413 28.59 11.10 17.96
CA GLU A 413 27.32 11.74 18.31
C GLU A 413 27.40 13.28 18.15
N LEU A 414 28.50 13.92 18.59
CA LEU A 414 28.67 15.37 18.40
C LEU A 414 28.82 15.76 16.91
N ALA A 415 29.46 14.91 16.10
CA ALA A 415 29.59 15.16 14.67
C ALA A 415 28.24 15.00 13.95
N GLU A 416 27.47 13.97 14.30
CA GLU A 416 26.17 13.67 13.71
C GLU A 416 25.08 14.67 14.12
N GLU A 417 24.95 14.95 15.43
CA GLU A 417 23.86 15.78 15.94
C GLU A 417 24.13 17.28 15.83
N LEU A 418 25.39 17.70 15.97
CA LEU A 418 25.77 19.12 16.07
C LEU A 418 26.71 19.59 14.96
N GLY A 419 27.17 18.69 14.08
CA GLY A 419 28.18 19.03 13.08
C GLY A 419 29.53 19.45 13.69
N ALA A 420 29.82 19.03 14.93
CA ALA A 420 30.96 19.49 15.70
C ALA A 420 32.11 18.47 15.67
N THR A 421 33.32 18.94 15.35
CA THR A 421 34.52 18.09 15.34
C THR A 421 35.23 18.15 16.68
N VAL A 422 35.43 17.00 17.33
CA VAL A 422 36.18 16.91 18.59
C VAL A 422 37.69 16.86 18.31
N THR A 423 38.42 17.90 18.70
CA THR A 423 39.89 17.94 18.58
C THR A 423 40.59 17.27 19.75
N GLU A 424 40.05 17.43 20.96
CA GLU A 424 40.56 16.81 22.19
C GLU A 424 39.41 16.25 23.02
N SER A 425 39.65 15.13 23.70
CA SER A 425 38.70 14.56 24.66
C SER A 425 39.42 13.94 25.85
N ARG A 426 38.84 14.12 27.04
CA ARG A 426 39.33 13.57 28.30
C ARG A 426 38.17 13.03 29.12
N LEU A 427 38.27 11.76 29.53
CA LEU A 427 37.29 11.16 30.44
C LEU A 427 37.33 11.89 31.80
N LEU A 428 36.19 12.40 32.23
CA LEU A 428 35.97 13.00 33.55
C LEU A 428 35.59 11.94 34.57
N GLY A 429 34.78 10.96 34.17
CA GLY A 429 34.34 9.87 35.04
C GLY A 429 33.19 9.07 34.43
N VAL A 430 32.70 8.12 35.22
CA VAL A 430 31.55 7.26 34.86
C VAL A 430 30.50 7.39 35.95
N ILE A 431 29.25 7.66 35.56
CA ILE A 431 28.12 7.82 36.47
C ILE A 431 27.08 6.74 36.18
N GLU A 432 26.66 6.02 37.21
CA GLU A 432 25.44 5.19 37.17
C GLU A 432 24.23 6.11 37.42
N ASN A 433 23.41 6.30 36.38
CA ASN A 433 22.24 7.17 36.41
C ASN A 433 20.97 6.30 36.40
N ILE A 434 20.34 6.18 37.56
CA ILE A 434 19.06 5.48 37.73
C ILE A 434 17.98 6.53 37.97
N PHE A 435 16.95 6.54 37.13
CA PHE A 435 15.91 7.57 37.16
C PHE A 435 14.54 7.00 36.83
N ASP A 436 13.48 7.75 37.15
CA ASP A 436 12.14 7.49 36.68
C ASP A 436 11.78 8.52 35.60
N ASN A 437 11.34 8.04 34.45
CA ASN A 437 10.87 8.86 33.35
C ASN A 437 9.38 8.58 33.11
N GLU A 438 8.53 9.37 33.78
CA GLU A 438 7.06 9.29 33.68
C GLU A 438 6.53 7.88 34.02
N GLY A 439 6.98 7.33 35.15
CA GLY A 439 6.62 5.99 35.63
C GLY A 439 7.38 4.86 34.95
N ARG A 440 8.46 5.18 34.23
CA ARG A 440 9.33 4.20 33.58
C ARG A 440 10.73 4.24 34.21
N PRO A 441 11.21 3.13 34.80
CA PRO A 441 12.57 3.08 35.29
C PRO A 441 13.57 3.15 34.12
N GLY A 442 14.42 4.17 34.15
CA GLY A 442 15.61 4.31 33.32
C GLY A 442 16.86 3.92 34.10
N HIS A 443 17.82 3.32 33.40
CA HIS A 443 19.12 3.00 33.96
C HIS A 443 20.18 3.20 32.86
N GLU A 444 21.07 4.15 33.09
CA GLU A 444 22.19 4.48 32.20
C GLU A 444 23.53 4.35 32.94
N ILE A 445 24.56 3.86 32.25
CA ILE A 445 25.97 4.02 32.64
C ILE A 445 26.54 5.09 31.72
N ALA A 446 26.75 6.28 32.26
CA ALA A 446 27.17 7.44 31.50
C ALA A 446 28.68 7.64 31.62
N TYR A 447 29.39 7.66 30.49
CA TYR A 447 30.76 8.14 30.41
C TYR A 447 30.73 9.64 30.10
N LEU A 448 31.42 10.44 30.91
CA LEU A 448 31.44 11.89 30.76
C LEU A 448 32.78 12.32 30.24
N PHE A 449 32.80 13.03 29.11
CA PHE A 449 34.02 13.54 28.49
C PHE A 449 34.03 15.06 28.52
N ALA A 450 35.13 15.65 29.00
CA ALA A 450 35.47 17.02 28.62
C ALA A 450 35.99 16.98 27.19
N VAL A 451 35.41 17.78 26.31
CA VAL A 451 35.79 17.85 24.90
C VAL A 451 36.11 19.26 24.48
N SER A 452 36.95 19.40 23.46
CA SER A 452 37.21 20.67 22.78
C SER A 452 36.81 20.56 21.31
N SER A 453 36.09 21.56 20.81
CA SER A 453 35.62 21.63 19.43
C SER A 453 35.59 23.10 18.98
N PRO A 454 36.27 23.46 17.88
CA PRO A 454 36.23 24.81 17.32
C PRO A 454 34.82 25.28 16.97
N GLU A 455 33.95 24.37 16.50
CA GLU A 455 32.58 24.68 16.10
C GLU A 455 31.72 25.03 17.33
N LEU A 456 31.84 24.26 18.41
CA LEU A 456 31.13 24.54 19.66
C LEU A 456 31.66 25.83 20.31
N ASP A 457 32.97 26.07 20.25
CA ASP A 457 33.59 27.29 20.75
C ASP A 457 33.22 28.54 19.91
N ALA A 458 32.87 28.38 18.64
CA ALA A 458 32.37 29.47 17.79
C ALA A 458 30.88 29.77 18.02
N LEU A 459 30.13 28.84 18.60
CA LEU A 459 28.69 28.98 18.83
C LEU A 459 28.40 30.15 19.80
N SER A 460 27.52 31.05 19.36
CA SER A 460 27.08 32.18 20.18
C SER A 460 26.15 31.73 21.32
N VAL A 461 26.12 32.48 22.43
CA VAL A 461 25.33 32.08 23.61
C VAL A 461 23.82 32.08 23.37
N ASP A 462 23.34 32.88 22.41
CA ASP A 462 21.92 33.00 22.07
C ASP A 462 21.48 32.01 20.98
N GLU A 463 22.43 31.36 20.30
CA GLU A 463 22.14 30.43 19.22
C GLU A 463 21.69 29.06 19.75
N ARG A 464 20.78 28.42 19.00
CA ARG A 464 20.21 27.11 19.33
C ARG A 464 20.26 26.21 18.11
N ILE A 465 20.93 25.07 18.24
CA ILE A 465 21.02 24.03 17.21
C ILE A 465 19.84 23.08 17.42
N GLN A 466 19.01 22.88 16.40
CA GLN A 466 17.94 21.89 16.43
C GLN A 466 18.52 20.49 16.21
N VAL A 467 18.17 19.53 17.07
CA VAL A 467 18.61 18.15 16.91
C VAL A 467 17.78 17.49 15.81
N LEU A 468 18.44 16.85 14.84
CA LEU A 468 17.83 16.35 13.59
C LEU A 468 16.64 15.39 13.80
N ASP A 469 16.59 14.70 14.94
CA ASP A 469 15.63 13.63 15.25
C ASP A 469 14.67 13.94 16.42
N GLY A 470 14.63 15.19 16.93
CA GLY A 470 13.88 15.55 18.14
C GLY A 470 13.20 16.92 18.16
N GLU A 471 12.36 17.16 19.18
CA GLU A 471 11.83 18.49 19.54
C GLU A 471 12.79 19.26 20.48
N THR A 472 14.06 18.85 20.52
CA THR A 472 15.08 19.36 21.44
C THR A 472 16.03 20.31 20.72
N SER A 473 16.71 21.14 21.50
CA SER A 473 17.72 22.05 20.97
C SER A 473 18.93 22.14 21.88
N VAL A 474 20.11 22.24 21.30
CA VAL A 474 21.37 22.39 22.02
C VAL A 474 21.80 23.85 22.01
N GLY A 475 22.27 24.34 23.15
CA GLY A 475 22.80 25.70 23.29
C GLY A 475 23.54 25.93 24.59
N TRP A 476 24.01 27.16 24.77
CA TRP A 476 24.71 27.58 25.99
C TRP A 476 23.73 28.06 27.06
N TYR A 477 23.92 27.57 28.29
CA TYR A 477 23.13 27.92 29.48
C TYR A 477 24.05 28.37 30.60
N ARG A 478 23.65 29.38 31.37
CA ARG A 478 24.45 29.86 32.51
C ARG A 478 24.43 28.81 33.61
N LEU A 479 25.59 28.51 34.17
CA LEU A 479 25.71 27.55 35.28
C LEU A 479 24.88 27.98 36.50
N ASP A 480 24.86 29.28 36.79
CA ASP A 480 24.12 29.85 37.93
C ASP A 480 22.59 29.68 37.83
N ASP A 481 22.07 29.44 36.62
CA ASP A 481 20.64 29.24 36.38
C ASP A 481 20.22 27.77 36.61
N LEU A 482 21.18 26.86 36.77
CA LEU A 482 20.92 25.43 36.93
C LEU A 482 20.72 25.09 38.41
N HIS A 483 19.63 24.39 38.71
CA HIS A 483 19.32 23.95 40.07
C HIS A 483 18.69 22.55 40.04
N PRO A 484 19.14 21.59 40.88
CA PRO A 484 18.66 20.20 40.85
C PRO A 484 17.13 20.07 40.91
N ASP A 485 16.46 20.94 41.67
CA ASP A 485 15.01 20.88 41.88
C ASP A 485 14.17 21.71 40.88
N ALA A 486 14.78 22.64 40.13
CA ALA A 486 14.03 23.61 39.31
C ALA A 486 14.39 23.54 37.83
N PHE A 487 15.67 23.38 37.52
CA PHE A 487 16.17 23.24 36.16
C PHE A 487 17.41 22.32 36.17
N PRO A 488 17.19 21.00 36.37
CA PRO A 488 18.28 20.06 36.55
C PRO A 488 19.10 19.84 35.27
N PHE A 489 20.37 19.46 35.46
CA PHE A 489 21.28 19.04 34.41
C PHE A 489 21.63 17.56 34.59
N TYR A 490 21.44 16.76 33.54
CA TYR A 490 21.64 15.31 33.56
C TYR A 490 22.88 14.88 32.75
N PRO A 491 23.57 13.79 33.15
CA PRO A 491 23.30 12.98 34.34
C PRO A 491 23.64 13.71 35.66
N PRO A 492 23.00 13.38 36.80
CA PRO A 492 23.27 14.04 38.07
C PRO A 492 24.74 13.80 38.48
N GLY A 493 25.43 14.83 38.95
CA GLY A 493 26.86 14.78 39.27
C GLY A 493 27.80 15.11 38.09
N ALA A 494 27.27 15.34 36.88
CA ALA A 494 28.07 15.76 35.73
C ALA A 494 28.80 17.09 35.96
N LEU A 495 28.12 18.06 36.56
CA LEU A 495 28.69 19.36 36.91
C LEU A 495 29.82 19.21 37.94
N ASP A 496 29.66 18.35 38.94
CA ASP A 496 30.64 18.12 40.00
C ASP A 496 31.95 17.53 39.45
N LEU A 497 31.84 16.56 38.52
CA LEU A 497 32.99 15.97 37.84
C LEU A 497 33.74 16.97 36.95
N ALA A 498 33.02 17.91 36.34
CA ALA A 498 33.62 18.96 35.51
C ALA A 498 34.30 20.06 36.34
N HIS A 499 33.79 20.36 37.53
CA HIS A 499 34.40 21.31 38.47
C HIS A 499 35.55 20.73 39.30
N GLY A 500 35.75 19.41 39.27
CA GLY A 500 36.93 18.76 39.86
C GLY A 500 36.86 18.59 41.38
N GLN A 501 35.84 17.93 41.90
CA GLN A 501 35.88 17.35 43.25
C GLN A 501 36.47 15.93 43.21
N GLY A 502 37.75 15.84 43.61
CA GLY A 502 38.24 14.76 44.45
C GLY A 502 38.35 15.28 45.88
#